data_AF-A0A8I1EH16-F1
#
_entry.id   AF-A0A8I1EH16-F1
#
_cell.length_a   1.000
_cell.length_b   1.000
_cell.length_c   1.000
_cell.angle_alpha   90.00
_cell.angle_beta   90.00
_cell.angle_gamma   90.00
#
_symmetry.space_group_name_H-M   'P 1'
#
loop_
_entity.id
_entity.type
_entity.pdbx_description
1 polymer ?
#
loop_
_entity_poly.entity_id
_entity_poly.type
_entity_poly.pdbx_seq_one_letter_code
_entity_poly.pdbx_strand_id
1 'polypeptide(L)'
;MPHIFVTSCVNASTGEDINEMQDISIKRDISTRYFIEKIAPKLGIDKEILEMLGYETKASFAKDWALSCAASYYQGIPCYFVQHSRIEYIFVDADDRDLVLSQEQAEARVRTISDLEDLLSELIEIRQPKSDKAYFDLAVEFQKAHKEVLDGNRIPLSSLAQYRCDHAKAFAVFDNKNYLKDQKECQREKSSADFSI
;
A
#
# COMPACT_ATOMS: atom_id res chain seq x y z
N MET A 1 -8.64 13.59 8.79
CA MET A 1 -10.01 13.04 8.94
C MET A 1 -9.87 11.64 9.49
N PRO A 2 -10.87 11.08 10.21
CA PRO A 2 -10.67 9.85 10.93
C PRO A 2 -10.51 8.69 9.95
N HIS A 3 -9.47 7.88 10.14
CA HIS A 3 -9.42 6.55 9.54
C HIS A 3 -10.27 5.59 10.37
N ILE A 4 -10.67 4.48 9.76
CA ILE A 4 -11.45 3.44 10.41
C ILE A 4 -10.82 2.07 10.17
N PHE A 5 -11.02 1.15 11.10
CA PHE A 5 -10.73 -0.25 10.87
C PHE A 5 -11.66 -0.85 9.81
N VAL A 6 -11.09 -1.54 8.83
CA VAL A 6 -11.85 -2.20 7.76
C VAL A 6 -11.88 -3.70 7.96
N THR A 7 -10.71 -4.32 8.07
CA THR A 7 -10.59 -5.77 8.16
C THR A 7 -9.25 -6.19 8.73
N SER A 8 -9.16 -7.48 9.04
CA SER A 8 -7.90 -8.17 9.35
C SER A 8 -7.71 -9.38 8.45
N CYS A 9 -6.49 -9.90 8.30
CA CYS A 9 -6.25 -11.05 7.43
C CYS A 9 -7.00 -12.33 7.81
N VAL A 10 -7.47 -12.42 9.05
CA VAL A 10 -8.34 -13.51 9.52
C VAL A 10 -9.76 -13.39 8.92
N ASN A 11 -10.18 -12.17 8.58
CA ASN A 11 -11.53 -11.83 8.13
C ASN A 11 -11.55 -11.23 6.70
N ALA A 12 -10.41 -11.20 6.03
CA ALA A 12 -10.30 -10.55 4.72
C ALA A 12 -10.98 -11.38 3.64
N SER A 13 -11.57 -10.68 2.67
CA SER A 13 -12.34 -11.29 1.59
C SER A 13 -11.49 -12.22 0.71
N THR A 14 -10.22 -11.87 0.49
CA THR A 14 -9.22 -12.74 -0.13
C THR A 14 -7.86 -12.52 0.55
N GLY A 15 -7.03 -13.56 0.60
CA GLY A 15 -5.63 -13.43 1.05
C GLY A 15 -4.77 -12.63 0.07
N GLU A 16 -5.15 -12.61 -1.22
CA GLU A 16 -4.37 -11.95 -2.27
C GLU A 16 -4.35 -10.43 -2.16
N ASP A 17 -5.45 -9.79 -1.74
CA ASP A 17 -5.44 -8.34 -1.50
C ASP A 17 -4.47 -7.94 -0.38
N ILE A 18 -4.23 -8.86 0.57
CA ILE A 18 -3.28 -8.64 1.67
C ILE A 18 -1.86 -8.90 1.19
N ASN A 19 -1.64 -9.96 0.42
CA ASN A 19 -0.35 -10.22 -0.22
C ASN A 19 0.06 -9.02 -1.09
N GLU A 20 -0.84 -8.52 -1.93
CA GLU A 20 -0.64 -7.31 -2.73
C GLU A 20 -0.27 -6.13 -1.82
N MET A 21 -1.08 -5.82 -0.79
CA MET A 21 -0.80 -4.72 0.13
C MET A 21 0.56 -4.86 0.83
N GLN A 22 0.98 -6.07 1.16
CA GLN A 22 2.25 -6.34 1.85
C GLN A 22 3.45 -6.29 0.89
N ASP A 23 3.30 -6.75 -0.34
CA ASP A 23 4.41 -6.94 -1.27
C ASP A 23 4.55 -5.81 -2.30
N ILE A 24 3.56 -4.92 -2.39
CA ILE A 24 3.59 -3.79 -3.31
C ILE A 24 4.82 -2.90 -3.05
N SER A 25 5.53 -2.58 -4.13
CA SER A 25 6.81 -1.85 -4.05
C SER A 25 6.71 -0.39 -3.57
N ILE A 26 5.50 0.19 -3.57
CA ILE A 26 5.24 1.53 -3.00
C ILE A 26 4.92 1.51 -1.51
N LYS A 27 4.87 0.33 -0.86
CA LYS A 27 4.71 0.21 0.59
C LYS A 27 5.84 0.95 1.31
N ARG A 28 5.50 1.63 2.40
CA ARG A 28 6.44 2.38 3.22
C ARG A 28 6.34 1.93 4.67
N ASP A 29 7.41 1.31 5.15
CA ASP A 29 7.52 0.93 6.55
C ASP A 29 7.61 2.18 7.44
N ILE A 30 6.95 2.10 8.59
CA ILE A 30 6.83 3.15 9.58
C ILE A 30 7.26 2.56 10.92
N SER A 31 8.15 3.25 11.63
CA SER A 31 8.51 2.81 12.97
C SER A 31 7.30 2.83 13.89
N THR A 32 7.13 1.78 14.70
CA THR A 32 5.99 1.61 15.62
C THR A 32 5.82 2.83 16.54
N ARG A 33 6.93 3.36 17.06
CA ARG A 33 6.93 4.60 17.86
C ARG A 33 6.37 5.79 17.09
N TYR A 34 6.88 6.07 15.89
CA TYR A 34 6.42 7.22 15.10
C TYR A 34 4.95 7.05 14.70
N PHE A 35 4.55 5.84 14.36
CA PHE A 35 3.17 5.53 14.05
C PHE A 35 2.24 5.89 15.21
N ILE A 36 2.45 5.33 16.41
CA ILE A 36 1.52 5.50 17.54
C ILE A 36 1.58 6.89 18.19
N GLU A 37 2.71 7.59 18.11
CA GLU A 37 2.90 8.91 18.71
C GLU A 37 2.50 10.05 17.77
N LYS A 38 2.58 9.87 16.45
CA LYS A 38 2.40 10.96 15.47
C LYS A 38 1.33 10.69 14.43
N ILE A 39 1.28 9.48 13.86
CA ILE A 39 0.36 9.16 12.77
C ILE A 39 -1.02 8.78 13.32
N ALA A 40 -1.11 7.71 14.11
CA ALA A 40 -2.38 7.20 14.63
C ALA A 40 -3.25 8.28 15.32
N PRO A 41 -2.69 9.23 16.10
CA PRO A 41 -3.48 10.33 16.66
C PRO A 41 -4.02 11.31 15.61
N LYS A 42 -3.23 11.63 14.57
CA LYS A 42 -3.67 12.47 13.44
C LYS A 42 -4.78 11.80 12.65
N LEU A 43 -4.75 10.47 12.57
CA LEU A 43 -5.75 9.62 11.93
C LEU A 43 -6.96 9.29 12.84
N GLY A 44 -6.91 9.64 14.13
CA GLY A 44 -7.99 9.34 15.08
C GLY A 44 -8.17 7.87 15.48
N ILE A 45 -7.18 7.00 15.20
CA ILE A 45 -7.25 5.54 15.42
C ILE A 45 -6.36 5.05 16.57
N ASP A 46 -5.67 5.95 17.28
CA ASP A 46 -4.68 5.57 18.28
C ASP A 46 -5.29 4.79 19.46
N LYS A 47 -6.46 5.20 19.95
CA LYS A 47 -7.15 4.47 21.03
C LYS A 47 -7.68 3.11 20.56
N GLU A 48 -8.32 3.08 19.39
CA GLU A 48 -8.89 1.88 18.80
C GLU A 48 -7.82 0.81 18.59
N ILE A 49 -6.64 1.18 18.07
CA ILE A 49 -5.53 0.25 17.86
C ILE A 49 -5.00 -0.32 19.18
N LEU A 50 -4.84 0.51 20.21
CA LEU A 50 -4.37 0.04 21.52
C LEU A 50 -5.37 -0.95 22.13
N GLU A 51 -6.66 -0.63 22.08
CA GLU A 51 -7.72 -1.50 22.59
C GLU A 51 -7.78 -2.82 21.82
N MET A 52 -7.82 -2.76 20.49
CA MET A 52 -7.93 -3.92 19.60
C MET A 52 -6.77 -4.89 19.76
N LEU A 53 -5.56 -4.38 20.00
CA LEU A 53 -4.36 -5.20 20.16
C LEU A 53 -4.00 -5.49 21.63
N GLY A 54 -4.79 -5.00 22.59
CA GLY A 54 -4.61 -5.28 24.02
C GLY A 54 -3.43 -4.55 24.67
N TYR A 55 -3.04 -3.37 24.18
CA TYR A 55 -1.98 -2.56 24.78
C TYR A 55 -2.55 -1.52 25.75
N GLU A 56 -2.03 -1.49 26.98
CA GLU A 56 -2.43 -0.52 27.99
C GLU A 56 -1.86 0.89 27.74
N THR A 57 -0.74 1.00 27.01
CA THR A 57 -0.05 2.27 26.79
C THR A 57 0.55 2.38 25.38
N LYS A 58 0.71 3.60 24.89
CA LYS A 58 1.50 3.86 23.67
C LYS A 58 2.95 3.41 23.80
N ALA A 59 3.51 3.45 25.02
CA ALA A 59 4.88 3.07 25.29
C ALA A 59 5.10 1.55 25.15
N SER A 60 4.12 0.72 25.52
CA SER A 60 4.18 -0.74 25.31
C SER A 60 4.07 -1.06 23.82
N PHE A 61 3.11 -0.45 23.11
CA PHE A 61 3.00 -0.58 21.64
C PHE A 61 4.32 -0.20 20.94
N ALA A 62 4.90 0.96 21.28
CA ALA A 62 6.10 1.48 20.64
C ALA A 62 7.38 0.66 20.89
N LYS A 63 7.37 -0.23 21.88
CA LYS A 63 8.50 -1.09 22.26
C LYS A 63 8.33 -2.55 21.84
N ASP A 64 7.18 -2.91 21.29
CA ASP A 64 6.93 -4.27 20.84
C ASP A 64 7.69 -4.53 19.53
N TRP A 65 8.60 -5.51 19.57
CA TRP A 65 9.41 -5.92 18.43
C TRP A 65 8.65 -6.86 17.49
N ALA A 66 7.54 -7.45 17.94
CA ALA A 66 6.67 -8.29 17.13
C ALA A 66 5.63 -7.47 16.33
N LEU A 67 5.63 -6.14 16.51
CA LEU A 67 4.81 -5.21 15.74
C LEU A 67 5.56 -4.62 14.55
N SER A 68 4.85 -4.50 13.43
CA SER A 68 5.26 -3.65 12.31
C SER A 68 4.13 -2.71 11.92
N CYS A 69 4.46 -1.55 11.37
CA CYS A 69 3.49 -0.59 10.86
C CYS A 69 3.95 -0.13 9.48
N ALA A 70 3.01 0.08 8.57
CA ALA A 70 3.32 0.61 7.25
C ALA A 70 2.16 1.42 6.67
N ALA A 71 2.49 2.32 5.75
CA ALA A 71 1.53 2.88 4.81
C ALA A 71 1.61 2.07 3.51
N SER A 72 0.45 1.73 2.95
CA SER A 72 0.35 0.92 1.74
C SER A 72 -0.96 1.19 0.99
N TYR A 73 -1.39 0.23 0.17
CA TYR A 73 -2.62 0.24 -0.59
C TYR A 73 -3.35 -1.08 -0.40
N TYR A 74 -4.57 -1.02 0.14
CA TYR A 74 -5.47 -2.17 0.24
C TYR A 74 -6.52 -2.07 -0.87
N GLN A 75 -6.56 -3.02 -1.80
CA GLN A 75 -7.46 -2.98 -2.97
C GLN A 75 -7.36 -1.65 -3.77
N GLY A 76 -6.15 -1.10 -3.84
CA GLY A 76 -5.87 0.19 -4.46
C GLY A 76 -6.27 1.43 -3.66
N ILE A 77 -6.77 1.27 -2.42
CA ILE A 77 -7.15 2.35 -1.52
C ILE A 77 -5.95 2.65 -0.60
N PRO A 78 -5.50 3.92 -0.49
CA PRO A 78 -4.47 4.29 0.47
C PRO A 78 -4.83 3.83 1.89
N CYS A 79 -3.92 3.11 2.53
CA CYS A 79 -4.17 2.56 3.85
C CYS A 79 -2.95 2.69 4.77
N TYR A 80 -3.22 2.54 6.05
CA TYR A 80 -2.22 2.18 7.05
C TYR A 80 -2.56 0.79 7.57
N PHE A 81 -1.55 -0.02 7.83
CA PHE A 81 -1.75 -1.28 8.52
C PHE A 81 -0.75 -1.47 9.65
N VAL A 82 -1.21 -2.19 10.67
CA VAL A 82 -0.39 -2.69 11.77
C VAL A 82 -0.37 -4.20 11.66
N GLN A 83 0.81 -4.81 11.70
CA GLN A 83 0.94 -6.26 11.78
C GLN A 83 1.30 -6.64 13.21
N HIS A 84 0.50 -7.53 13.81
CA HIS A 84 0.77 -8.09 15.13
C HIS A 84 0.55 -9.61 15.08
N SER A 85 1.54 -10.40 15.50
CA SER A 85 1.44 -11.87 15.50
C SER A 85 1.05 -12.46 14.13
N ARG A 86 1.59 -11.88 13.03
CA ARG A 86 1.25 -12.21 11.63
C ARG A 86 -0.20 -11.94 11.23
N ILE A 87 -0.90 -11.08 11.97
CA ILE A 87 -2.21 -10.58 11.60
C ILE A 87 -2.08 -9.13 11.22
N GLU A 88 -2.46 -8.78 10.00
CA GLU A 88 -2.53 -7.42 9.49
C GLU A 88 -3.88 -6.82 9.86
N TYR A 89 -3.86 -5.63 10.47
CA TYR A 89 -5.03 -4.83 10.83
C TYR A 89 -5.03 -3.59 9.96
N ILE A 90 -6.05 -3.45 9.11
CA ILE A 90 -6.04 -2.49 8.00
C ILE A 90 -6.98 -1.32 8.31
N PHE A 91 -6.45 -0.12 8.10
CA PHE A 91 -7.13 1.16 8.34
C PHE A 91 -7.13 2.01 7.07
N VAL A 92 -8.29 2.49 6.66
CA VAL A 92 -8.47 3.38 5.50
C VAL A 92 -9.18 4.66 5.91
N ASP A 93 -9.18 5.67 5.06
CA ASP A 93 -9.98 6.88 5.29
C ASP A 93 -11.48 6.52 5.33
N ALA A 94 -12.23 7.10 6.27
CA ALA A 94 -13.65 6.83 6.41
C ALA A 94 -14.44 7.13 5.13
N ASP A 95 -14.01 8.12 4.35
CA ASP A 95 -14.64 8.49 3.08
C ASP A 95 -14.43 7.44 1.98
N ASP A 96 -13.36 6.63 2.09
CA ASP A 96 -13.02 5.56 1.15
C ASP A 96 -13.62 4.20 1.55
N ARG A 97 -14.36 4.13 2.67
CA ARG A 97 -14.93 2.88 3.19
C ARG A 97 -15.75 2.13 2.14
N ASP A 98 -16.60 2.85 1.43
CA ASP A 98 -17.54 2.26 0.47
C ASP A 98 -16.84 1.85 -0.84
N LEU A 99 -15.56 2.18 -1.00
CA LEU A 99 -14.73 1.70 -2.11
C LEU A 99 -14.17 0.30 -1.86
N VAL A 100 -14.16 -0.17 -0.61
CA VAL A 100 -13.71 -1.52 -0.26
C VAL A 100 -14.60 -2.54 -0.96
N LEU A 101 -13.96 -3.43 -1.71
CA LEU A 101 -14.63 -4.38 -2.58
C LEU A 101 -15.30 -5.49 -1.78
N SER A 102 -16.45 -5.95 -2.26
CA SER A 102 -17.02 -7.21 -1.82
C SER A 102 -16.11 -8.39 -2.21
N GLN A 103 -16.34 -9.56 -1.63
CA GLN A 103 -15.55 -10.75 -1.98
C GLN A 103 -15.57 -11.08 -3.48
N GLU A 104 -16.74 -11.05 -4.11
CA GLU A 104 -16.87 -11.33 -5.55
C GLU A 104 -16.09 -10.31 -6.40
N GLN A 105 -16.14 -9.04 -6.02
CA GLN A 105 -15.42 -7.97 -6.70
C GLN A 105 -13.90 -8.09 -6.49
N ALA A 106 -13.47 -8.42 -5.28
CA ALA A 106 -12.06 -8.67 -4.96
C ALA A 106 -11.50 -9.84 -5.78
N GLU A 107 -12.22 -10.97 -5.85
CA GLU A 107 -11.84 -12.11 -6.67
C GLU A 107 -11.77 -11.76 -8.18
N ALA A 108 -12.68 -10.92 -8.67
CA ALA A 108 -12.63 -10.44 -10.05
C ALA A 108 -11.43 -9.53 -10.31
N ARG A 109 -11.09 -8.68 -9.34
CA ARG A 109 -9.89 -7.83 -9.39
C ARG A 109 -8.60 -8.65 -9.39
N VAL A 110 -8.51 -9.70 -8.57
CA VAL A 110 -7.36 -10.63 -8.55
C VAL A 110 -7.17 -11.30 -9.91
N ARG A 111 -8.25 -11.77 -10.55
CA ARG A 111 -8.18 -12.31 -11.93
C ARG A 111 -7.66 -11.27 -12.92
N THR A 112 -8.15 -10.04 -12.81
CA THR A 112 -7.70 -8.93 -13.66
C THR A 112 -6.22 -8.61 -13.47
N ILE A 113 -5.71 -8.65 -12.24
CA ILE A 113 -4.28 -8.50 -11.95
C ILE A 113 -3.48 -9.60 -12.65
N SER A 114 -3.89 -10.86 -12.50
CA SER A 114 -3.21 -12.00 -13.15
C SER A 114 -3.15 -11.83 -14.68
N ASP A 115 -4.26 -11.45 -15.32
CA ASP A 115 -4.30 -11.24 -16.77
C ASP A 115 -3.36 -10.09 -17.20
N LEU A 116 -3.27 -9.03 -16.40
CA LEU A 116 -2.36 -7.90 -16.66
C LEU A 116 -0.89 -8.27 -16.43
N GLU A 117 -0.59 -9.11 -15.45
CA GLU A 117 0.77 -9.63 -15.20
C GLU A 117 1.28 -10.47 -16.38
N ASP A 118 0.42 -11.31 -16.95
CA ASP A 118 0.74 -12.11 -18.15
C ASP A 118 1.05 -11.19 -19.35
N LEU A 119 0.17 -10.21 -19.62
CA LEU A 119 0.37 -9.23 -20.70
C LEU A 119 1.65 -8.41 -20.51
N LEU A 120 1.93 -8.00 -19.29
CA LEU A 120 3.14 -7.25 -18.95
C LEU A 120 4.39 -8.11 -19.17
N SER A 121 4.34 -9.37 -18.77
CA SER A 121 5.44 -10.33 -18.92
C SER A 121 5.78 -10.53 -20.39
N GLU A 122 4.77 -10.76 -21.24
CA GLU A 122 4.95 -10.84 -22.70
C GLU A 122 5.59 -9.56 -23.26
N LEU A 123 5.11 -8.38 -22.83
CA LEU A 123 5.66 -7.11 -23.28
C LEU A 123 7.13 -6.94 -22.85
N ILE A 124 7.49 -7.33 -21.63
CA ILE A 124 8.87 -7.29 -21.13
C ILE A 124 9.76 -8.24 -21.93
N GLU A 125 9.30 -9.44 -22.26
CA GLU A 125 10.05 -10.40 -23.09
C GLU A 125 10.31 -9.88 -24.50
N ILE A 126 9.32 -9.22 -25.11
CA ILE A 126 9.44 -8.62 -26.44
C ILE A 126 10.39 -7.41 -26.42
N ARG A 127 10.25 -6.54 -25.41
CA ARG A 127 10.98 -5.27 -25.35
C ARG A 127 12.39 -5.40 -24.77
N GLN A 128 12.63 -6.40 -23.93
CA GLN A 128 13.88 -6.65 -23.21
C GLN A 128 14.52 -5.39 -22.62
N PRO A 129 13.79 -4.63 -21.78
CA PRO A 129 14.31 -3.42 -21.12
C PRO A 129 15.56 -3.75 -20.26
N LYS A 130 16.57 -2.87 -20.32
CA LYS A 130 17.88 -3.09 -19.66
C LYS A 130 18.24 -2.03 -18.61
N SER A 131 17.29 -1.16 -18.23
CA SER A 131 17.54 -0.09 -17.26
C SER A 131 16.25 0.37 -16.59
N ASP A 132 16.37 0.98 -15.40
CA ASP A 132 15.25 1.62 -14.69
C ASP A 132 14.47 2.58 -15.58
N LYS A 133 15.16 3.34 -16.45
CA LYS A 133 14.52 4.27 -17.39
C LYS A 133 13.70 3.51 -18.45
N ALA A 134 14.25 2.44 -19.01
CA ALA A 134 13.53 1.64 -20.01
C ALA A 134 12.29 0.97 -19.40
N TYR A 135 12.39 0.48 -18.16
CA TYR A 135 11.23 -0.02 -17.43
C TYR A 135 10.20 1.07 -17.12
N PHE A 136 10.64 2.29 -16.78
CA PHE A 136 9.73 3.42 -16.58
C PHE A 136 9.00 3.80 -17.87
N ASP A 137 9.70 3.85 -19.01
CA ASP A 137 9.10 4.14 -20.31
C ASP A 137 8.10 3.03 -20.72
N LEU A 138 8.43 1.76 -20.43
CA LEU A 138 7.51 0.62 -20.60
C LEU A 138 6.27 0.75 -19.69
N ALA A 139 6.43 1.17 -18.44
CA ALA A 139 5.31 1.44 -17.53
C ALA A 139 4.35 2.50 -18.11
N VAL A 140 4.90 3.55 -18.71
CA VAL A 140 4.12 4.60 -19.38
C VAL A 140 3.36 4.04 -20.59
N GLU A 141 4.00 3.20 -21.41
CA GLU A 141 3.36 2.53 -22.56
C GLU A 141 2.22 1.61 -22.10
N PHE A 142 2.50 0.75 -21.12
CA PHE A 142 1.54 -0.20 -20.57
C PHE A 142 0.34 0.51 -19.91
N GLN A 143 0.59 1.54 -19.08
CA GLN A 143 -0.49 2.34 -18.49
C GLN A 143 -1.38 2.95 -19.58
N LYS A 144 -0.81 3.47 -20.67
CA LYS A 144 -1.60 4.08 -21.73
C LYS A 144 -2.46 3.06 -22.45
N ALA A 145 -1.94 1.86 -22.70
CA ALA A 145 -2.66 0.79 -23.38
C ALA A 145 -3.81 0.22 -22.52
N HIS A 146 -3.62 0.14 -21.20
CA HIS A 146 -4.56 -0.52 -20.27
C HIS A 146 -5.21 0.43 -19.26
N LYS A 147 -5.20 1.74 -19.52
CA LYS A 147 -5.60 2.79 -18.58
C LYS A 147 -6.97 2.55 -17.96
N GLU A 148 -7.96 2.25 -18.78
CA GLU A 148 -9.36 2.08 -18.34
C GLU A 148 -9.49 0.91 -17.37
N VAL A 149 -8.80 -0.20 -17.63
CA VAL A 149 -8.82 -1.40 -16.78
C VAL A 149 -8.08 -1.14 -15.46
N LEU A 150 -6.89 -0.53 -15.54
CA LEU A 150 -6.07 -0.22 -14.36
C LEU A 150 -6.77 0.78 -13.43
N ASP A 151 -7.31 1.87 -13.98
CA ASP A 151 -8.00 2.89 -13.19
C ASP A 151 -9.35 2.38 -12.66
N GLY A 152 -10.11 1.66 -13.50
CA GLY A 152 -11.41 1.11 -13.11
C GLY A 152 -11.33 0.10 -11.97
N ASN A 153 -10.21 -0.63 -11.86
CA ASN A 153 -9.95 -1.61 -10.81
C ASN A 153 -9.03 -1.08 -9.70
N ARG A 154 -8.55 0.17 -9.78
CA ARG A 154 -7.56 0.74 -8.85
C ARG A 154 -6.36 -0.18 -8.67
N ILE A 155 -5.69 -0.52 -9.77
CA ILE A 155 -4.49 -1.36 -9.78
C ILE A 155 -3.28 -0.46 -10.04
N PRO A 156 -2.49 -0.11 -9.02
CA PRO A 156 -1.17 0.47 -9.22
C PRO A 156 -0.29 -0.47 -10.05
N LEU A 157 0.61 0.06 -10.88
CA LEU A 157 1.49 -0.82 -11.67
C LEU A 157 2.43 -1.63 -10.76
N SER A 158 2.80 -1.10 -9.60
CA SER A 158 3.61 -1.81 -8.61
C SER A 158 2.92 -3.06 -8.06
N SER A 159 1.60 -3.19 -8.21
CA SER A 159 0.87 -4.42 -7.85
C SER A 159 1.10 -5.57 -8.83
N LEU A 160 1.58 -5.26 -10.05
CA LEU A 160 1.98 -6.24 -11.08
C LEU A 160 3.45 -6.64 -10.96
N ALA A 161 4.17 -6.00 -10.03
CA ALA A 161 5.60 -6.20 -9.78
C ALA A 161 5.79 -6.83 -8.39
N GLN A 162 4.99 -7.87 -8.10
CA GLN A 162 5.08 -8.60 -6.85
C GLN A 162 6.43 -9.34 -6.82
N TYR A 163 7.10 -9.31 -5.68
CA TYR A 163 8.50 -9.76 -5.49
C TYR A 163 9.53 -8.86 -6.20
N ARG A 164 10.77 -8.83 -5.69
CA ARG A 164 11.85 -7.94 -6.15
C ARG A 164 12.31 -8.26 -7.57
N CYS A 165 11.50 -7.95 -8.56
CA CYS A 165 11.80 -8.02 -9.98
C CYS A 165 12.54 -6.75 -10.43
N ASP A 166 13.22 -6.83 -11.57
CA ASP A 166 14.06 -5.73 -12.11
C ASP A 166 13.28 -4.42 -12.37
N HIS A 167 11.95 -4.49 -12.44
CA HIS A 167 11.07 -3.36 -12.74
C HIS A 167 10.33 -2.77 -11.52
N ALA A 168 10.35 -3.45 -10.37
CA ALA A 168 9.67 -3.05 -9.14
C ALA A 168 9.95 -1.58 -8.75
N LYS A 169 11.23 -1.18 -8.81
CA LYS A 169 11.66 0.19 -8.48
C LYS A 169 11.16 1.22 -9.48
N ALA A 170 11.21 0.91 -10.78
CA ALA A 170 10.76 1.82 -11.83
C ALA A 170 9.25 2.06 -11.74
N PHE A 171 8.49 1.00 -11.46
CA PHE A 171 7.04 1.03 -11.34
C PHE A 171 6.61 1.77 -10.06
N ALA A 172 7.32 1.57 -8.95
CA ALA A 172 7.12 2.36 -7.75
C ALA A 172 7.33 3.86 -8.01
N VAL A 173 8.36 4.23 -8.77
CA VAL A 173 8.58 5.64 -9.16
C VAL A 173 7.46 6.16 -10.06
N PHE A 174 6.92 5.33 -10.95
CA PHE A 174 5.77 5.66 -11.78
C PHE A 174 4.53 5.93 -10.92
N ASP A 175 4.18 5.02 -10.03
CA ASP A 175 3.00 5.15 -9.18
C ASP A 175 3.11 6.35 -8.23
N ASN A 176 4.30 6.58 -7.66
CA ASN A 176 4.57 7.75 -6.84
C ASN A 176 4.29 9.09 -7.56
N LYS A 177 4.48 9.14 -8.89
CA LYS A 177 4.23 10.35 -9.68
C LYS A 177 2.77 10.52 -10.08
N ASN A 178 2.04 9.42 -10.25
CA ASN A 178 0.71 9.42 -10.87
C ASN A 178 -0.44 9.17 -9.88
N TYR A 179 -0.22 8.40 -8.82
CA TYR A 179 -1.25 8.03 -7.84
C TYR A 179 -1.08 8.73 -6.47
N LEU A 180 0.14 9.11 -6.08
CA LEU A 180 0.48 9.59 -4.72
C LEU A 180 0.50 11.11 -4.53
N LYS A 181 -0.29 11.89 -5.27
CA LYS A 181 -0.24 13.37 -5.20
C LYS A 181 -0.51 13.94 -3.80
N ASP A 182 -1.23 13.25 -2.92
CA ASP A 182 -1.62 13.77 -1.60
C ASP A 182 -0.73 13.32 -0.42
N GLN A 183 0.16 12.35 -0.59
CA GLN A 183 1.05 11.90 0.52
C GLN A 183 2.32 12.76 0.72
N LYS A 184 2.52 13.80 -0.10
CA LYS A 184 3.71 14.67 -0.03
C LYS A 184 3.74 15.56 1.22
N GLU A 185 2.63 15.73 1.94
CA GLU A 185 2.62 16.49 3.20
C GLU A 185 3.42 15.81 4.31
N CYS A 186 3.47 14.47 4.33
CA CYS A 186 4.24 13.70 5.32
C CYS A 186 5.77 13.77 5.08
N GLN A 187 6.22 14.18 3.88
CA GLN A 187 7.65 14.36 3.56
C GLN A 187 8.17 15.75 3.90
N ARG A 188 7.33 16.79 3.86
CA ARG A 188 7.75 18.17 4.21
C ARG A 188 8.12 18.32 5.69
N GLU A 189 7.47 17.56 6.58
CA GLU A 189 7.80 17.57 8.02
C GLU A 189 9.17 16.91 8.32
N LYS A 190 9.67 15.99 7.47
CA LYS A 190 11.01 15.39 7.64
C LYS A 190 12.13 16.38 7.30
N SER A 191 11.97 17.18 6.25
CA SER A 191 13.00 18.15 5.85
C SER A 191 13.13 19.35 6.80
N SER A 192 12.10 19.66 7.59
CA SER A 192 12.12 20.76 8.56
C SER A 192 12.59 20.34 9.96
N ALA A 193 12.52 19.05 10.30
CA ALA A 193 12.93 18.55 11.61
C ALA A 193 14.45 18.27 11.71
N ASP A 194 15.14 18.06 10.58
CA ASP A 194 16.57 17.72 10.55
C ASP A 194 17.53 18.93 10.47
N PHE A 195 17.01 20.17 10.55
CA PHE A 195 17.84 21.40 10.51
C PHE A 195 17.65 22.34 11.72
N SER A 196 17.11 21.85 12.83
CA SER A 196 17.08 22.61 14.09
C SER A 196 17.97 21.95 15.14
N ILE A 197 19.29 22.15 15.00
CA ILE A 197 20.27 22.12 16.10
C ILE A 197 21.00 23.45 16.05
#